data_AF-A0A930IW06-F1
#
_entry.id   AF-A0A930IW06-F1
#
_cell.length_a   1.000
_cell.length_b   1.000
_cell.length_c   1.000
_cell.angle_alpha   90.00
_cell.angle_beta   90.00
_cell.angle_gamma   90.00
#
_symmetry.space_group_name_H-M   'P 1'
#
loop_
_entity.id
_entity.type
_entity.pdbx_description
1 polymer ?
#
loop_
_entity_poly.entity_id
_entity_poly.type
_entity_poly.pdbx_seq_one_letter_code
_entity_poly.pdbx_strand_id
1 'polypeptide(L)'
;MMIEEEAIFDDELNDDFLPTAANEGGEGELYEHFRVIVDKGQEPVRIDKFLFERMQHSSRNRIQKAADAGYIHVNNAPVKSNYKVRPEDVITLMLDRPKHDNTIEAENIPLDVVYEDDVLMVVNKPAGLVVHPGAGNFHGTLIIAIAWHLKDMPSFDPNDPEV
;
A
#
# COMPACT_ATOMS: atom_id res chain seq x y z
N MET A 1 -2.82 -1.51 14.79
CA MET A 1 -3.71 -1.42 13.62
C MET A 1 -3.54 -0.14 12.76
N MET A 2 -2.46 0.65 12.87
CA MET A 2 -2.19 1.75 11.91
C MET A 2 -0.99 1.51 10.98
N ILE A 3 -0.23 0.43 11.20
CA ILE A 3 1.04 0.19 10.49
C ILE A 3 0.80 -0.38 9.08
N GLU A 4 -0.28 -1.15 8.89
CA GLU A 4 -0.57 -1.82 7.62
C GLU A 4 -1.08 -0.84 6.55
N GLU A 5 -2.08 -0.01 6.88
CA GLU A 5 -2.56 1.02 5.95
C GLU A 5 -1.43 1.98 5.55
N GLU A 6 -0.59 2.35 6.53
CA GLU A 6 0.56 3.24 6.35
C GLU A 6 1.69 2.65 5.47
N ALA A 7 1.99 1.35 5.55
CA ALA A 7 2.98 0.69 4.71
C ALA A 7 2.52 0.52 3.25
N ILE A 8 1.21 0.34 3.06
CA ILE A 8 0.58 0.18 1.73
C ILE A 8 0.71 1.46 0.91
N PHE A 9 0.54 2.62 1.56
CA PHE A 9 0.64 3.91 0.88
C PHE A 9 2.01 4.21 0.28
N ASP A 10 3.09 3.71 0.89
CA ASP A 10 4.42 3.92 0.31
C ASP A 10 4.63 3.15 -0.99
N ASP A 11 4.08 1.95 -1.04
CA ASP A 11 4.17 1.09 -2.20
C ASP A 11 3.34 1.65 -3.37
N GLU A 12 2.16 2.17 -3.07
CA GLU A 12 1.27 2.73 -4.09
C GLU A 12 1.84 3.95 -4.82
N LEU A 13 2.67 4.74 -4.15
CA LEU A 13 3.34 5.91 -4.69
C LEU A 13 4.78 5.64 -5.16
N ASN A 14 5.24 4.39 -5.20
CA ASN A 14 6.58 4.08 -5.72
C ASN A 14 6.68 4.45 -7.21
N ASP A 15 7.86 4.81 -7.71
CA ASP A 15 8.02 5.24 -9.12
C ASP A 15 7.65 4.11 -10.11
N ASP A 16 7.88 2.85 -9.74
CA ASP A 16 7.47 1.68 -10.55
C ASP A 16 5.94 1.49 -10.61
N PHE A 17 5.25 2.14 -9.68
CA PHE A 17 3.83 1.99 -9.39
C PHE A 17 3.01 3.24 -9.69
N LEU A 18 3.69 4.38 -9.86
CA LEU A 18 3.11 5.57 -10.45
C LEU A 18 2.91 5.31 -11.94
N PRO A 19 1.67 5.27 -12.42
CA PRO A 19 1.39 5.12 -13.85
C PRO A 19 2.12 6.17 -14.68
N THR A 20 2.85 5.69 -15.68
CA THR A 20 3.57 6.55 -16.62
C THR A 20 2.56 7.34 -17.45
N ALA A 21 2.90 8.60 -17.78
CA ALA A 21 2.08 9.49 -18.60
C ALA A 21 1.76 8.97 -20.03
N ALA A 22 2.18 7.75 -20.37
CA ALA A 22 2.04 7.13 -21.68
C ALA A 22 0.75 6.32 -21.86
N ASN A 23 -0.16 6.26 -20.88
CA ASN A 23 -1.50 5.72 -21.13
C ASN A 23 -2.41 6.82 -21.74
N GLU A 24 -2.02 7.30 -22.92
CA GLU A 24 -2.92 8.03 -23.81
C GLU A 24 -3.97 7.03 -24.33
N GLY A 25 -5.14 6.96 -23.68
CA GLY A 25 -6.33 6.36 -24.31
C GLY A 25 -7.16 5.36 -23.52
N GLY A 26 -7.25 5.48 -22.20
CA GLY A 26 -8.33 4.82 -21.45
C GLY A 26 -9.14 5.85 -20.67
N GLU A 27 -10.45 5.88 -20.85
CA GLU A 27 -11.36 6.21 -19.75
C GLU A 27 -11.20 5.08 -18.69
N GLY A 28 -10.03 5.05 -18.05
CA GLY A 28 -9.70 4.08 -17.01
C GLY A 28 -10.43 4.48 -15.75
N GLU A 29 -11.10 3.52 -15.12
CA GLU A 29 -11.68 3.70 -13.81
C GLU A 29 -10.57 4.10 -12.83
N LEU A 30 -10.68 5.28 -12.23
CA LEU A 30 -9.78 5.71 -11.17
C LEU A 30 -10.30 5.19 -9.84
N TYR A 31 -9.42 4.57 -9.06
CA TYR A 31 -9.73 4.02 -7.75
C TYR A 31 -9.26 4.98 -6.65
N GLU A 32 -10.03 5.14 -5.59
CA GLU A 32 -9.64 5.95 -4.43
C GLU A 32 -8.66 5.15 -3.56
N HIS A 33 -7.41 5.58 -3.52
CA HIS A 33 -6.36 4.96 -2.72
C HIS A 33 -6.27 5.59 -1.33
N PHE A 34 -6.31 6.91 -1.27
CA PHE A 34 -6.23 7.66 -0.03
C PHE A 34 -7.31 8.73 -0.02
N ARG A 35 -7.85 9.02 1.17
CA ARG A 35 -8.76 10.13 1.39
C ARG A 35 -8.52 10.77 2.73
N VAL A 36 -8.45 12.10 2.73
CA VAL A 36 -8.40 12.90 3.95
C VAL A 36 -9.26 14.13 3.79
N ILE A 37 -9.99 14.47 4.86
CA ILE A 37 -10.74 15.72 4.97
C ILE A 37 -9.90 16.66 5.83
N VAL A 38 -9.70 17.88 5.32
CA VAL A 38 -8.88 18.87 5.99
C VAL A 38 -9.62 19.47 7.19
N ASP A 39 -8.94 19.53 8.33
CA ASP A 39 -9.49 20.09 9.56
C ASP A 39 -9.89 21.56 9.42
N LYS A 40 -10.95 21.97 10.12
CA LYS A 40 -11.49 23.35 10.05
C LYS A 40 -10.47 24.43 10.45
N GLY A 41 -9.50 24.07 11.30
CA GLY A 41 -8.44 24.97 11.77
C GLY A 41 -7.14 24.91 10.96
N GLN A 42 -7.13 24.22 9.81
CA GLN A 42 -5.92 24.09 9.01
C GLN A 42 -5.48 25.43 8.42
N GLU A 43 -4.29 25.87 8.80
CA GLU A 43 -3.63 27.03 8.20
C GLU A 43 -3.22 26.75 6.74
N PRO A 44 -3.21 27.76 5.85
CA PRO A 44 -2.86 27.58 4.45
C PRO A 44 -1.45 27.02 4.28
N VAL A 45 -1.36 25.79 3.79
CA VAL A 45 -0.10 25.08 3.53
C VAL A 45 -0.16 24.44 2.14
N ARG A 46 1.00 24.27 1.50
CA ARG A 46 1.06 23.55 0.23
C ARG A 46 0.66 22.08 0.42
N ILE A 47 -0.05 21.54 -0.56
CA ILE A 47 -0.57 20.17 -0.52
C ILE A 47 0.55 19.13 -0.40
N ASP A 48 1.69 19.35 -1.04
CA ASP A 48 2.85 18.45 -0.93
C ASP A 48 3.37 18.33 0.50
N LYS A 49 3.41 19.43 1.24
CA LYS A 49 3.78 19.44 2.66
C LYS A 49 2.65 18.86 3.52
N PHE A 50 1.40 19.23 3.25
CA PHE A 50 0.24 18.73 3.99
C PHE A 50 0.11 17.20 3.95
N LEU A 51 0.28 16.62 2.76
CA LEU A 51 0.22 15.18 2.55
C LEU A 51 1.45 14.48 3.11
N PHE A 52 2.65 15.08 2.99
CA PHE A 52 3.86 14.49 3.58
C PHE A 52 3.75 14.29 5.11
N GLU A 53 3.06 15.19 5.81
CA GLU A 53 2.83 15.07 7.25
C GLU A 53 1.80 13.98 7.61
N ARG A 54 0.97 13.53 6.66
CA ARG A 54 -0.11 12.55 6.86
C ARG A 54 0.18 11.18 6.24
N MET A 55 1.04 11.15 5.22
CA MET A 55 1.50 9.96 4.53
C MET A 55 2.93 9.68 4.99
N GLN A 56 3.08 9.21 6.23
CA GLN A 56 4.36 9.18 6.95
C GLN A 56 5.47 8.38 6.25
N HIS A 57 5.11 7.44 5.37
CA HIS A 57 6.08 6.64 4.62
C HIS A 57 6.32 7.15 3.19
N SER A 58 5.47 8.01 2.66
CA SER A 58 5.63 8.53 1.30
C SER A 58 6.59 9.72 1.28
N SER A 59 7.63 9.64 0.45
CA SER A 59 8.53 10.78 0.26
C SER A 59 7.80 11.98 -0.35
N ARG A 60 8.20 13.19 0.04
CA ARG A 60 7.65 14.42 -0.54
C ARG A 60 7.80 14.49 -2.07
N ASN A 61 8.87 13.93 -2.62
CA ASN A 61 9.10 13.88 -4.07
C ASN A 61 8.07 13.00 -4.79
N ARG A 62 7.70 11.85 -4.20
CA ARG A 62 6.64 10.96 -4.74
C ARG A 62 5.29 11.68 -4.78
N ILE A 63 4.93 12.37 -3.70
CA ILE A 63 3.69 13.18 -3.63
C ILE A 63 3.69 14.28 -4.72
N GLN A 64 4.83 14.96 -4.92
CA GLN A 64 4.93 15.98 -5.96
C GLN A 64 4.72 15.41 -7.37
N LYS A 65 5.37 14.28 -7.68
CA LYS A 65 5.18 13.58 -8.96
C LYS A 65 3.73 13.14 -9.16
N ALA A 66 3.08 12.58 -8.14
CA ALA A 66 1.69 12.15 -8.22
C ALA A 66 0.73 13.32 -8.50
N ALA A 67 0.95 14.48 -7.86
CA ALA A 67 0.21 15.69 -8.16
C ALA A 67 0.45 16.19 -9.60
N ASP A 68 1.71 16.20 -10.04
CA ASP A 68 2.07 16.65 -11.39
C ASP A 68 1.53 15.71 -12.48
N ALA A 69 1.37 14.42 -12.16
CA ALA A 69 0.74 13.42 -13.01
C ALA A 69 -0.81 13.43 -12.96
N GLY A 70 -1.42 14.25 -12.10
CA GLY A 70 -2.88 14.40 -12.03
C GLY A 70 -3.62 13.40 -11.13
N TYR A 71 -2.89 12.65 -10.29
CA TYR A 71 -3.47 11.65 -9.39
C TYR A 71 -3.90 12.19 -8.04
N ILE A 72 -3.48 13.40 -7.68
CA ILE A 72 -3.95 14.06 -6.45
C ILE A 72 -5.08 15.02 -6.78
N HIS A 73 -6.24 14.77 -6.18
CA HIS A 73 -7.45 15.53 -6.38
C HIS A 73 -7.81 16.30 -5.11
N VAL A 74 -8.39 17.48 -5.32
CA VAL A 74 -9.02 18.28 -4.27
C VAL A 74 -10.43 18.58 -4.72
N ASN A 75 -11.42 18.16 -3.93
CA ASN A 75 -12.84 18.30 -4.25
C ASN A 75 -13.18 17.76 -5.66
N ASN A 76 -12.67 16.55 -5.98
CA ASN A 76 -12.82 15.84 -7.26
C ASN A 76 -12.17 16.51 -8.48
N ALA A 77 -11.24 17.45 -8.28
CA ALA A 77 -10.48 18.05 -9.37
C ALA A 77 -8.97 17.85 -9.16
N PRO A 78 -8.20 17.45 -10.20
CA PRO A 78 -6.76 17.26 -10.08
C PRO A 78 -6.05 18.59 -9.80
N VAL A 79 -5.04 18.56 -8.94
CA VAL A 79 -4.26 19.73 -8.55
C VAL A 79 -2.75 19.49 -8.65
N LYS A 80 -2.00 20.58 -8.83
CA LYS A 80 -0.53 20.54 -8.79
C LYS A 80 0.00 20.57 -7.35
N SER A 81 1.25 20.18 -7.18
CA SER A 81 1.94 20.11 -5.88
C SER A 81 2.04 21.45 -5.11
N ASN A 82 1.77 22.58 -5.77
CA ASN A 82 1.78 23.92 -5.18
C ASN A 82 0.41 24.39 -4.68
N TYR A 83 -0.66 23.59 -4.83
CA TYR A 83 -1.99 23.93 -4.33
C TYR A 83 -1.96 24.23 -2.84
N LYS A 84 -2.63 25.31 -2.42
CA LYS A 84 -2.75 25.69 -1.02
C LYS A 84 -4.03 25.10 -0.45
N VAL A 85 -3.85 24.15 0.46
CA VAL A 85 -4.92 23.44 1.15
C VAL A 85 -5.76 24.40 1.97
N ARG A 86 -7.09 24.21 1.94
CA ARG A 86 -8.07 25.00 2.69
C ARG A 86 -8.80 24.11 3.70
N PRO A 87 -9.29 24.69 4.80
CA PRO A 87 -10.23 24.00 5.68
C PRO A 87 -11.36 23.32 4.90
N GLU A 88 -11.70 22.09 5.30
CA GLU A 88 -12.78 21.28 4.71
C GLU A 88 -12.54 20.79 3.27
N ASP A 89 -11.37 21.05 2.66
CA ASP A 89 -11.00 20.41 1.39
C ASP A 89 -11.01 18.88 1.56
N VAL A 90 -11.61 18.19 0.60
CA VAL A 90 -11.53 16.73 0.49
C VAL A 90 -10.38 16.41 -0.46
N ILE A 91 -9.31 15.83 0.06
CA ILE A 91 -8.14 15.46 -0.72
C ILE A 91 -8.14 13.95 -0.96
N THR A 92 -8.00 13.54 -2.21
CA THR A 92 -7.94 12.12 -2.59
C THR A 92 -6.72 11.82 -3.46
N LEU A 93 -6.14 10.63 -3.26
CA LEU A 93 -5.21 10.01 -4.21
C LEU A 93 -6.00 9.02 -5.06
N MET A 94 -6.00 9.25 -6.37
CA MET A 94 -6.72 8.47 -7.35
C MET A 94 -5.72 7.79 -8.28
N LEU A 95 -5.63 6.46 -8.30
CA LEU A 95 -4.74 5.73 -9.23
C LEU A 95 -5.57 4.95 -10.26
N ASP A 96 -4.97 4.59 -11.38
CA ASP A 96 -5.61 3.89 -12.51
C ASP A 96 -5.69 2.36 -12.34
N ARG A 97 -5.51 1.89 -11.11
CA ARG A 97 -5.51 0.49 -10.71
C ARG A 97 -6.20 0.36 -9.36
N PRO A 98 -6.81 -0.79 -9.04
CA PRO A 98 -7.38 -0.99 -7.72
C PRO A 98 -6.29 -1.02 -6.64
N LYS A 99 -6.71 -0.79 -5.39
CA LYS A 99 -5.86 -1.12 -4.23
C LYS A 99 -5.44 -2.58 -4.32
N HIS A 100 -4.18 -2.86 -4.00
CA HIS A 100 -3.77 -4.25 -3.87
C HIS A 100 -4.47 -4.88 -2.67
N ASP A 101 -4.97 -6.08 -2.89
CA ASP A 101 -5.43 -6.92 -1.81
C ASP A 101 -4.21 -7.55 -1.13
N ASN A 102 -4.03 -7.25 0.16
CA ASN A 102 -2.95 -7.83 0.96
C ASN A 102 -3.42 -8.99 1.82
N THR A 103 -4.65 -9.47 1.59
CA THR A 103 -5.13 -10.70 2.19
C THR A 103 -4.16 -11.83 1.87
N ILE A 104 -3.68 -12.51 2.90
CA ILE A 104 -2.82 -13.68 2.75
C ILE A 104 -3.70 -14.85 2.33
N GLU A 105 -3.76 -15.07 1.02
CA GLU A 105 -4.33 -16.27 0.43
C GLU A 105 -3.29 -17.38 0.41
N ALA A 106 -3.63 -18.52 1.00
CA ALA A 106 -2.70 -19.64 1.13
C ALA A 106 -2.36 -20.30 -0.23
N GLU A 107 -1.07 -20.49 -0.51
CA GLU A 107 -0.59 -21.15 -1.73
C GLU A 107 0.30 -22.36 -1.42
N ASN A 108 0.13 -23.45 -2.17
CA ASN A 108 0.91 -24.67 -1.99
C ASN A 108 2.34 -24.54 -2.54
N ILE A 109 3.19 -23.86 -1.79
CA ILE A 109 4.60 -23.62 -2.10
C ILE A 109 5.46 -24.53 -1.22
N PRO A 110 6.42 -25.31 -1.77
CA PRO A 110 7.26 -26.19 -0.96
C PRO A 110 8.09 -25.44 0.10
N LEU A 111 8.05 -25.93 1.34
CA LEU A 111 8.86 -25.45 2.46
C LEU A 111 9.96 -26.45 2.81
N ASP A 112 11.17 -25.95 3.05
CA ASP A 112 12.26 -26.72 3.65
C ASP A 112 12.23 -26.52 5.17
N VAL A 113 11.41 -27.31 5.85
CA VAL A 113 11.21 -27.25 7.31
C VAL A 113 12.31 -28.07 7.99
N VAL A 114 13.22 -27.38 8.69
CA VAL A 114 14.34 -28.00 9.41
C VAL A 114 13.91 -28.48 10.79
N TYR A 115 12.94 -27.80 11.39
CA TYR A 115 12.36 -28.12 12.69
C TYR A 115 10.93 -27.61 12.77
N GLU A 116 10.04 -28.38 13.41
CA GLU A 116 8.66 -27.96 13.70
C GLU A 116 8.14 -28.71 14.94
N ASP A 117 7.57 -27.96 15.86
CA ASP A 117 6.81 -28.47 17.01
C ASP A 117 5.58 -27.58 17.27
N ASP A 118 4.86 -27.84 18.37
CA ASP A 118 3.64 -27.13 18.73
C ASP A 118 3.83 -25.63 19.04
N VAL A 119 5.07 -25.14 19.16
CA VAL A 119 5.39 -23.76 19.56
C VAL A 119 6.37 -23.04 18.61
N LEU A 120 7.12 -23.75 17.78
CA LEU A 120 8.17 -23.19 16.94
C LEU A 120 8.33 -23.96 15.62
N MET A 121 8.45 -23.21 14.54
CA MET A 121 8.86 -23.70 13.23
C MET A 121 10.15 -23.01 12.78
N VAL A 122 11.08 -23.78 12.22
CA VAL A 122 12.32 -23.27 11.61
C VAL A 122 12.33 -23.67 10.14
N VAL A 123 12.21 -22.67 9.27
CA VAL A 123 12.22 -22.86 7.82
C VAL A 123 13.55 -22.39 7.23
N ASN A 124 14.21 -23.25 6.47
CA ASN A 124 15.37 -22.90 5.66
C ASN A 124 14.91 -22.28 4.33
N LYS A 125 14.60 -20.98 4.37
CA LYS A 125 14.13 -20.28 3.17
C LYS A 125 15.24 -20.19 2.10
N PRO A 126 14.97 -20.50 0.82
CA PRO A 126 15.93 -20.31 -0.24
C PRO A 126 16.22 -18.82 -0.48
N ALA A 127 17.34 -18.51 -1.12
CA ALA A 127 17.62 -17.17 -1.60
C ALA A 127 16.59 -16.76 -2.67
N GLY A 128 16.12 -15.51 -2.61
CA GLY A 128 15.11 -14.99 -3.53
C GLY A 128 13.65 -15.19 -3.10
N LEU A 129 13.36 -16.01 -2.09
CA LEU A 129 12.01 -16.10 -1.53
C LEU A 129 11.73 -14.90 -0.61
N VAL A 130 10.72 -14.10 -0.98
CA VAL A 130 10.22 -12.95 -0.22
C VAL A 130 9.44 -13.42 1.00
N VAL A 131 9.59 -12.75 2.14
CA VAL A 131 9.00 -13.21 3.40
C VAL A 131 7.52 -12.87 3.51
N HIS A 132 7.17 -11.60 3.31
CA HIS A 132 5.79 -11.09 3.38
C HIS A 132 5.40 -10.39 2.07
N PRO A 133 4.11 -10.39 1.70
CA PRO A 133 3.60 -9.59 0.60
C PRO A 133 4.03 -8.14 0.71
N GLY A 134 4.32 -7.54 -0.43
CA GLY A 134 4.69 -6.12 -0.53
C GLY A 134 5.11 -5.77 -1.94
N ALA A 135 5.77 -4.63 -2.09
CA ALA A 135 6.24 -4.06 -3.36
C ALA A 135 6.63 -5.10 -4.42
N GLY A 136 5.73 -5.32 -5.38
CA GLY A 136 5.94 -6.17 -6.56
C GLY A 136 5.93 -7.68 -6.28
N ASN A 137 5.66 -8.11 -5.05
CA ASN A 137 5.69 -9.49 -4.60
C ASN A 137 4.49 -9.79 -3.70
N PHE A 138 3.27 -9.73 -4.25
CA PHE A 138 2.03 -9.96 -3.50
C PHE A 138 1.67 -11.44 -3.32
N HIS A 139 2.23 -12.30 -4.17
CA HIS A 139 2.01 -13.75 -4.21
C HIS A 139 3.34 -14.49 -4.03
N GLY A 140 3.29 -15.81 -3.81
CA GLY A 140 4.51 -16.61 -3.81
C GLY A 140 5.47 -16.32 -2.65
N THR A 141 4.99 -15.73 -1.55
CA THR A 141 5.81 -15.34 -0.40
C THR A 141 5.86 -16.43 0.68
N LEU A 142 6.80 -16.33 1.61
CA LEU A 142 6.99 -17.31 2.68
C LEU A 142 5.76 -17.39 3.61
N ILE A 143 5.18 -16.26 4.01
CA ILE A 143 4.00 -16.27 4.88
C ILE A 143 2.78 -16.93 4.19
N ILE A 144 2.64 -16.75 2.88
CA ILE A 144 1.62 -17.42 2.07
C ILE A 144 1.83 -18.94 2.05
N ALA A 145 3.08 -19.38 1.93
CA ALA A 145 3.44 -20.80 2.00
C ALA A 145 3.19 -21.40 3.39
N ILE A 146 3.51 -20.65 4.45
CA ILE A 146 3.23 -21.03 5.84
C ILE A 146 1.73 -21.12 6.08
N ALA A 147 0.95 -20.16 5.57
CA ALA A 147 -0.51 -20.19 5.64
C ALA A 147 -1.10 -21.46 5.03
N TRP A 148 -0.53 -21.93 3.92
CA TRP A 148 -0.93 -23.21 3.34
C TRP A 148 -0.50 -24.42 4.17
N HIS A 149 0.71 -24.41 4.72
CA HIS A 149 1.23 -25.49 5.56
C HIS A 149 0.41 -25.65 6.84
N LEU A 150 0.02 -24.53 7.46
CA LEU A 150 -0.75 -24.47 8.72
C LEU A 150 -2.26 -24.35 8.51
N LYS A 151 -2.80 -24.51 7.30
CA LYS A 151 -4.23 -24.30 7.00
C LYS A 151 -5.21 -25.16 7.82
N ASP A 152 -4.72 -26.29 8.35
CA ASP A 152 -5.50 -27.22 9.16
C ASP A 152 -5.37 -26.93 10.67
N MET A 153 -4.58 -25.92 11.07
CA MET A 153 -4.39 -25.46 12.44
C MET A 153 -5.39 -24.34 12.77
N PRO A 154 -6.46 -24.60 13.55
CA PRO A 154 -7.54 -23.63 13.74
C PRO A 154 -7.15 -22.36 14.50
N SER A 155 -6.02 -22.40 15.22
CA SER A 155 -5.51 -21.27 15.99
C SER A 155 -4.62 -20.33 15.18
N PHE A 156 -4.29 -20.67 13.93
CA PHE A 156 -3.46 -19.85 13.06
C PHE A 156 -4.35 -19.14 12.03
N ASP A 157 -4.42 -17.82 12.13
CA ASP A 157 -5.01 -16.97 11.11
C ASP A 157 -3.90 -16.11 10.47
N PRO A 158 -3.52 -16.35 9.21
CA PRO A 158 -2.45 -15.59 8.59
C PRO A 158 -2.76 -14.09 8.42
N ASN A 159 -4.03 -13.67 8.57
CA ASN A 159 -4.44 -12.27 8.46
C ASN A 159 -4.65 -11.59 9.82
N ASP A 160 -4.47 -12.31 10.93
CA ASP A 160 -4.53 -11.73 12.27
C ASP A 160 -3.13 -11.24 12.68
N PRO A 161 -2.93 -9.94 12.93
CA PRO A 161 -1.62 -9.39 13.28
C PRO A 161 -1.14 -9.79 14.69
N GLU A 162 -1.98 -10.45 15.51
CA GLU A 162 -1.62 -10.91 16.85
C GLU A 162 -1.08 -12.35 16.90
N VAL A 163 -1.17 -13.10 15.79
CA VAL A 163 -0.64 -14.49 15.66
C VAL A 163 0.74 -14.57 15.02
#